data_AF-A0A8T4VY54-F1
#
_entry.id   AF-A0A8T4VY54-F1
#
_cell.length_a   1.000
_cell.length_b   1.000
_cell.length_c   1.000
_cell.angle_alpha   90.00
_cell.angle_beta   90.00
_cell.angle_gamma   90.00
#
_symmetry.space_group_name_H-M   'P 1'
#
loop_
_entity.id
_entity.type
_entity.pdbx_description
1 polymer ?
#
loop_
_entity_poly.entity_id
_entity_poly.type
_entity_poly.pdbx_seq_one_letter_code
_entity_poly.pdbx_strand_id
1 'polypeptide(L)'
;MSNEPNPASDPIQRNGFIVRKERLYGRLIAASAVLTILVTVGIILSLSGQALTFWTEVSPIAFFTGTDWSPIIGGSYGVLPLVSGTLIVTIGSAIIALP
;
A
#
# COMPACT_ATOMS: atom_id res chain seq x y z
N MET A 1 -49.00 42.68 7.69
CA MET A 1 -47.90 43.03 8.61
C MET A 1 -46.68 42.20 8.23
N SER A 2 -45.78 42.85 7.50
CA SER A 2 -44.33 42.63 7.39
C SER A 2 -43.76 41.24 7.72
N ASN A 3 -43.64 40.38 6.72
CA ASN A 3 -42.43 39.54 6.60
C ASN A 3 -41.52 40.22 5.58
N GLU A 4 -40.77 41.21 6.03
CA GLU A 4 -39.67 41.78 5.26
C GLU A 4 -38.56 40.72 5.15
N PRO A 5 -37.97 40.50 3.97
CA PRO A 5 -36.77 39.69 3.87
C PRO A 5 -35.66 40.39 4.67
N ASN A 6 -35.08 39.69 5.64
CA ASN A 6 -33.94 40.17 6.41
C ASN A 6 -32.77 40.48 5.44
N PRO A 7 -32.30 41.74 5.33
CA PRO A 7 -31.19 42.09 4.45
C PRO A 7 -29.83 41.49 4.88
N ALA A 8 -29.78 40.74 5.99
CA ALA A 8 -28.58 40.06 6.48
C ALA A 8 -28.40 38.63 5.97
N SER A 9 -29.15 38.18 4.96
CA SER A 9 -29.01 36.86 4.37
C SER A 9 -28.62 36.93 2.90
N ASP A 10 -27.37 37.34 2.60
CA ASP A 10 -26.60 36.74 1.50
C ASP A 10 -25.12 37.23 1.41
N PRO A 11 -24.20 36.50 0.76
CA PRO A 11 -23.46 35.42 1.44
C PRO A 11 -21.96 35.47 1.06
N ILE A 12 -21.12 34.64 1.67
CA ILE A 12 -19.79 34.30 1.12
C ILE A 12 -18.87 35.51 0.82
N GLN A 13 -18.43 36.26 1.83
CA GLN A 13 -17.10 36.90 1.73
C GLN A 13 -16.03 35.81 1.85
N ARG A 14 -15.83 35.03 0.78
CA ARG A 14 -14.72 34.06 0.68
C ARG A 14 -13.43 34.86 0.66
N ASN A 15 -12.86 35.05 1.85
CA ASN A 15 -11.62 35.77 2.06
C ASN A 15 -10.55 35.21 1.11
N GLY A 16 -9.93 36.04 0.25
CA GLY A 16 -9.02 35.56 -0.81
C GLY A 16 -7.82 34.75 -0.27
N PHE A 17 -7.47 34.99 0.99
CA PHE A 17 -6.48 34.21 1.73
C PHE A 17 -6.90 32.75 1.95
N ILE A 18 -8.19 32.48 2.16
CA ILE A 18 -8.74 31.13 2.30
C ILE A 18 -8.74 30.40 0.96
N VAL A 19 -9.08 31.09 -0.14
CA VAL A 19 -9.04 30.50 -1.49
C VAL A 19 -7.61 30.10 -1.90
N ARG A 20 -6.61 30.91 -1.52
CA ARG A 20 -5.18 30.57 -1.78
C ARG A 20 -4.71 29.38 -0.93
N LYS A 21 -5.17 29.28 0.32
CA LYS A 21 -4.91 28.13 1.20
C LYS A 21 -5.59 26.85 0.70
N GLU A 22 -6.86 26.92 0.31
CA GLU A 22 -7.62 25.80 -0.28
C GLU A 22 -6.90 25.24 -1.52
N ARG A 23 -6.40 26.13 -2.39
CA ARG A 23 -5.60 25.73 -3.57
C ARG A 23 -4.25 25.14 -3.21
N LEU A 24 -3.62 25.57 -2.12
CA LEU A 24 -2.35 25.01 -1.64
C LEU A 24 -2.55 23.58 -1.11
N TYR A 25 -3.57 23.35 -0.29
CA TYR A 25 -3.90 22.01 0.22
C TYR A 25 -4.25 21.05 -0.93
N GLY A 26 -5.06 21.49 -1.90
CA GLY A 26 -5.37 20.69 -3.08
C GLY A 26 -4.13 20.30 -3.89
N ARG A 27 -3.17 21.24 -4.04
CA ARG A 27 -1.88 20.96 -4.71
C ARG A 27 -0.99 20.03 -3.92
N LEU A 28 -0.94 20.16 -2.59
CA LEU A 28 -0.14 19.27 -1.73
C LEU A 28 -0.67 17.84 -1.77
N ILE A 29 -1.99 17.66 -1.69
CA ILE A 29 -2.61 16.33 -1.79
C ILE A 29 -2.37 15.72 -3.17
N ALA A 30 -2.52 16.49 -4.24
CA ALA A 30 -2.23 16.02 -5.60
C ALA A 30 -0.75 15.66 -5.77
N ALA A 31 0.17 16.47 -5.26
CA ALA A 31 1.60 16.18 -5.30
C ALA A 31 1.96 14.94 -4.49
N SER A 32 1.35 14.76 -3.31
CA SER A 32 1.51 13.57 -2.48
C SER A 32 1.04 12.32 -3.22
N ALA A 33 -0.13 12.35 -3.85
CA ALA A 33 -0.64 11.22 -4.63
C ALA A 33 0.28 10.87 -5.81
N VAL A 34 0.75 11.86 -6.56
CA VAL A 34 1.71 11.64 -7.66
C VAL A 34 3.03 11.07 -7.13
N LEU A 35 3.52 11.59 -6.01
CA LEU A 35 4.74 11.09 -5.37
C LEU A 35 4.57 9.63 -4.93
N THR A 36 3.44 9.27 -4.32
CA THR A 36 3.15 7.88 -3.94
C THR A 36 3.21 6.97 -5.16
N ILE A 37 2.53 7.32 -6.26
CA ILE A 37 2.55 6.53 -7.49
C ILE A 37 3.99 6.40 -8.02
N LEU A 38 4.74 7.51 -8.06
CA LEU A 38 6.12 7.53 -8.54
C LEU A 38 7.02 6.61 -7.69
N VAL A 39 6.90 6.67 -6.37
CA VAL A 39 7.65 5.80 -5.46
C VAL A 39 7.26 4.35 -5.66
N THR A 40 5.97 4.03 -5.77
CA THR A 40 5.50 2.66 -6.03
C THR A 40 6.07 2.12 -7.34
N VAL A 41 6.02 2.91 -8.42
CA VAL A 41 6.62 2.54 -9.71
C VAL A 41 8.14 2.38 -9.59
N GLY A 42 8.80 3.28 -8.86
CA GLY A 42 10.24 3.19 -8.59
C GLY A 42 10.64 1.91 -7.86
N ILE A 43 9.87 1.51 -6.85
CA ILE A 43 10.07 0.24 -6.13
C ILE A 43 9.90 -0.95 -7.08
N ILE A 44 8.83 -0.96 -7.89
CA ILE A 44 8.59 -2.04 -8.86
C ILE A 44 9.76 -2.15 -9.82
N LEU A 45 10.22 -1.03 -10.41
CA LEU A 45 11.34 -1.03 -11.36
C LEU A 45 12.65 -1.46 -10.69
N SER A 46 12.92 -1.00 -9.46
CA SER A 46 14.10 -1.38 -8.70
C SER A 46 14.15 -2.88 -8.42
N LEU A 47 13.02 -3.47 -8.03
CA LEU A 47 12.94 -4.89 -7.70
C LEU A 47 12.81 -5.79 -8.93
N SER A 48 12.25 -5.29 -10.04
CA SER A 48 12.00 -6.09 -11.25
C SER A 48 13.27 -6.69 -11.82
N GLY A 49 14.38 -5.95 -11.87
CA GLY A 49 15.65 -6.48 -12.38
C GLY A 49 16.15 -7.69 -11.58
N GLN A 50 16.16 -7.58 -10.25
CA GLN A 50 16.59 -8.68 -9.36
C GLN A 50 15.60 -9.85 -9.36
N ALA A 51 14.30 -9.54 -9.40
CA ALA A 51 13.25 -10.55 -9.44
C ALA A 51 13.28 -11.37 -10.73
N LEU A 52 13.56 -10.74 -11.87
CA LEU A 52 13.68 -11.45 -13.14
C LEU A 52 14.89 -12.40 -13.15
N THR A 53 16.03 -11.97 -12.62
CA THR A 53 17.21 -12.85 -12.46
C THR A 53 16.92 -14.02 -11.51
N PHE A 54 16.19 -13.80 -10.42
CA PHE A 54 15.80 -14.86 -9.49
C PHE A 54 15.01 -15.99 -10.18
N TRP A 55 14.10 -15.66 -11.09
CA TRP A 55 13.34 -16.66 -11.86
C TRP A 55 14.19 -17.43 -12.89
N THR A 56 15.38 -16.95 -13.24
CA THR A 56 16.34 -17.71 -14.06
C THR A 56 17.09 -18.77 -13.25
N GLU A 57 17.32 -18.51 -11.96
CA GLU A 57 17.99 -19.43 -11.04
C GLU A 57 17.00 -20.43 -10.42
N VAL A 58 15.76 -20.01 -10.19
CA VAL A 58 14.72 -20.82 -9.54
C VAL A 58 13.51 -20.95 -10.43
N SER A 59 13.17 -22.17 -10.82
CA SER A 59 11.95 -22.40 -11.61
C SER A 59 10.70 -22.06 -10.79
N PRO A 60 9.66 -21.43 -11.39
CA PRO A 60 8.41 -21.11 -10.70
C PRO A 60 7.76 -22.34 -10.06
N ILE A 61 7.80 -23.49 -10.74
CA ILE A 61 7.27 -24.74 -10.20
C ILE A 61 8.05 -25.14 -8.95
N ALA A 62 9.38 -25.17 -8.97
CA ALA A 62 10.17 -25.51 -7.79
C ALA A 62 9.99 -24.52 -6.64
N PHE A 63 9.75 -23.24 -6.91
CA PHE A 63 9.39 -22.25 -5.89
C PHE A 63 8.05 -22.58 -5.22
N PHE A 64 7.03 -22.92 -6.01
CA PHE A 64 5.68 -23.23 -5.52
C PHE A 64 5.49 -24.67 -5.02
N THR A 65 6.31 -25.64 -5.41
CA THR A 65 6.19 -27.04 -4.95
C THR A 65 7.34 -27.47 -4.05
N GLY A 66 8.36 -26.63 -3.91
CA GLY A 66 9.51 -26.89 -3.04
C GLY A 66 9.09 -26.95 -1.57
N THR A 67 9.46 -28.04 -0.91
CA THR A 67 9.18 -28.29 0.51
C THR A 67 10.27 -27.77 1.45
N ASP A 68 11.43 -27.43 0.91
CA ASP A 68 12.59 -26.99 1.67
C ASP A 68 12.92 -25.52 1.42
N TRP A 69 13.26 -24.82 2.51
CA TRP A 69 13.79 -23.46 2.48
C TRP A 69 15.25 -23.49 2.90
N SER A 70 16.17 -23.48 1.92
CA SER A 70 17.62 -23.42 2.15
C SER A 70 18.31 -22.53 1.11
N PRO A 71 18.21 -21.19 1.25
CA PRO A 71 18.85 -20.25 0.32
C PRO A 71 20.37 -20.31 0.34
N ILE A 72 20.96 -20.58 1.51
CA ILE A 72 22.42 -20.46 1.75
C ILE A 72 23.17 -21.74 1.33
N ILE A 73 22.55 -22.91 1.50
CA ILE A 73 23.26 -24.20 1.45
C ILE A 73 22.82 -25.06 0.26
N GLY A 74 21.56 -24.96 -0.16
CA GLY A 74 20.98 -25.78 -1.22
C GLY A 74 20.42 -25.02 -2.41
N GLY A 75 20.44 -23.67 -2.38
CA GLY A 75 19.81 -22.83 -3.41
C GLY A 75 18.31 -23.08 -3.57
N SER A 76 17.64 -23.59 -2.54
CA SER A 76 16.23 -24.01 -2.58
C SER A 76 15.35 -22.95 -1.91
N TYR A 77 14.38 -22.42 -2.66
CA TYR A 77 13.52 -21.31 -2.24
C TYR A 77 12.04 -21.73 -2.19
N GLY A 78 11.73 -22.86 -1.57
CA GLY A 78 10.35 -23.37 -1.50
C GLY A 78 9.44 -22.50 -0.63
N VAL A 79 8.32 -22.03 -1.19
CA VAL A 79 7.39 -21.12 -0.47
C VAL A 79 6.49 -21.83 0.54
N LEU A 80 6.23 -23.13 0.35
CA LEU A 80 5.35 -23.94 1.21
C LEU A 80 5.71 -23.87 2.69
N PRO A 81 6.97 -24.12 3.11
CA PRO A 81 7.34 -24.09 4.53
C PRO A 81 7.05 -22.74 5.20
N LEU A 82 7.18 -21.62 4.47
CA LEU A 82 6.88 -20.28 4.98
C LEU A 82 5.38 -20.07 5.16
N VAL A 83 4.58 -20.47 4.17
CA VAL A 83 3.12 -20.38 4.23
C VAL A 83 2.59 -21.29 5.33
N SER A 84 3.06 -22.53 5.42
CA SER A 84 2.65 -23.46 6.48
C SER A 84 3.04 -22.96 7.86
N GLY A 85 4.25 -22.40 8.02
CA GLY A 85 4.68 -21.80 9.29
C GLY A 85 3.76 -20.65 9.71
N THR A 86 3.43 -19.76 8.78
CA THR A 86 2.51 -18.65 9.04
C THR A 86 1.11 -19.16 9.42
N LEU A 87 0.59 -20.15 8.67
CA LEU A 87 -0.71 -20.73 8.92
C LEU A 87 -0.79 -21.41 10.29
N ILE A 88 0.24 -22.16 10.68
CA ILE A 88 0.35 -22.81 11.99
C ILE A 88 0.32 -21.76 13.10
N VAL A 89 1.08 -20.67 12.96
CA VAL A 89 1.09 -19.58 13.96
C VAL A 89 -0.26 -18.87 14.02
N THR A 90 -0.87 -18.54 12.88
CA THR A 90 -2.19 -17.89 12.81
C THR A 90 -3.27 -18.76 13.45
N ILE A 91 -3.35 -20.03 13.07
CA ILE A 91 -4.35 -20.97 13.62
C ILE A 91 -4.08 -21.24 15.09
N GLY A 92 -2.83 -21.50 15.46
CA GLY A 92 -2.45 -21.76 16.86
C GLY A 92 -2.77 -20.57 17.77
N SER A 93 -2.45 -19.35 17.33
CA SER A 93 -2.80 -18.13 18.07
C SER A 93 -4.31 -17.93 18.16
N ALA A 94 -5.07 -18.21 17.10
CA ALA A 94 -6.52 -18.12 17.12
C ALA A 94 -7.14 -19.12 18.10
N ILE A 95 -6.64 -20.35 18.14
CA ILE A 95 -7.09 -21.39 19.09
C ILE A 95 -6.79 -21.01 20.54
N ILE A 96 -5.72 -20.27 20.82
CA ILE A 96 -5.38 -19.80 22.17
C ILE A 96 -6.19 -18.55 22.56
N ALA A 97 -6.52 -17.68 21.60
CA ALA A 97 -7.18 -16.40 21.87
C ALA A 97 -8.72 -16.45 21.89
N LEU A 98 -9.33 -17.40 21.18
CA LEU A 98 -10.78 -17.62 21.14
C LEU A 98 -11.39 -18.28 22.40
N PRO A 99 -10.73 -19.18 23.16
CA PRO A 99 -11.22 -19.65 24.44
C PRO A 99 -11.08 -18.58 25.54
#